data_AF-A0A8I0GZT7-F1
#
_entry.id   AF-A0A8I0GZT7-F1
#
_cell.length_a   1.000
_cell.length_b   1.000
_cell.length_c   1.000
_cell.angle_alpha   90.00
_cell.angle_beta   90.00
_cell.angle_gamma   90.00
#
_symmetry.space_group_name_H-M   'P 1'
#
loop_
_entity.id
_entity.type
_entity.pdbx_description
1 polymer ?
#
loop_
_entity_poly.entity_id
_entity_poly.type
_entity_poly.pdbx_seq_one_letter_code
_entity_poly.pdbx_strand_id
1 'polypeptide(L)' 'MKTIKVVAAVICDNMKEKNKIFATARGYGELKGGWEFPGGKIEAGETP' A
#
# COMPACT_ATOMS: atom_id res chain seq x y z
N MET A 1 -8.67 -22.73 3.72
CA MET A 1 -8.49 -21.37 3.17
C MET A 1 -7.91 -20.49 4.28
N LYS A 2 -6.74 -19.88 4.08
CA LYS A 2 -6.10 -19.02 5.11
C LYS A 2 -6.43 -17.57 4.81
N THR A 3 -7.06 -16.89 5.75
CA THR A 3 -7.30 -15.44 5.67
C THR A 3 -6.09 -14.70 6.21
N ILE A 4 -5.55 -13.76 5.44
CA ILE A 4 -4.44 -12.90 5.83
C ILE A 4 -4.97 -11.47 5.81
N LYS A 5 -4.83 -10.74 6.92
CA LYS A 5 -5.16 -9.32 6.98
C LYS A 5 -3.96 -8.51 6.52
N VAL A 6 -4.20 -7.50 5.69
CA VAL A 6 -3.18 -6.59 5.17
C VAL A 6 -3.67 -5.16 5.25
N VAL A 7 -2.73 -4.22 5.28
CA VAL A 7 -2.97 -2.76 5.25
C VAL A 7 -2.20 -2.12 4.11
N ALA A 8 -2.68 -0.97 3.64
CA ALA A 8 -1.98 -0.11 2.68
C ALA A 8 -2.02 1.34 3.17
N ALA A 9 -0.90 2.04 3.04
CA ALA A 9 -0.77 3.45 3.38
C ALA A 9 -0.76 4.30 2.10
N VAL A 10 -1.62 5.32 2.07
CA VAL A 10 -1.66 6.30 0.98
C VAL A 10 -0.90 7.54 1.43
N ILE A 11 0.22 7.83 0.76
CA ILE A 11 1.04 9.00 1.03
C ILE A 11 0.60 10.10 0.06
N CYS A 12 0.10 11.21 0.60
CA CYS A 12 -0.34 12.36 -0.19
C CYS A 12 0.46 13.61 0.17
N ASP A 13 0.47 14.58 -0.75
CA ASP A 13 1.19 15.85 -0.59
C ASP A 13 0.64 16.73 0.53
N ASN A 14 -0.69 16.77 0.68
CA ASN A 14 -1.33 17.55 1.73
C ASN A 14 -2.62 16.87 2.22
N MET A 15 -2.81 16.81 3.54
CA MET A 15 -3.97 16.14 4.15
C MET A 15 -5.29 16.90 3.97
N LYS A 16 -5.26 18.24 3.84
CA LYS A 16 -6.44 19.07 3.60
C LYS A 16 -6.83 19.09 2.12
N GLU A 17 -5.84 19.22 1.24
CA GLU A 17 -6.03 19.29 -0.22
C GLU A 17 -5.12 18.29 -0.93
N LYS A 18 -5.64 17.08 -1.15
CA LYS A 18 -4.88 15.97 -1.73
C LYS A 18 -4.83 16.11 -3.25
N ASN A 19 -3.75 16.69 -3.79
CA ASN A 19 -3.60 16.89 -5.23
C ASN A 19 -2.68 15.83 -5.85
N LYS A 20 -1.75 15.26 -5.05
CA LYS A 20 -0.79 14.27 -5.53
C LYS A 20 -0.67 13.12 -4.53
N ILE A 21 -0.45 11.92 -5.07
CA ILE A 21 -0.25 10.70 -4.30
C ILE A 21 1.06 10.07 -4.73
N PHE A 22 1.83 9.57 -3.77
CA PHE A 22 3.05 8.82 -4.03
C PHE A 22 2.74 7.32 -4.18
N ALA A 23 3.21 6.72 -5.26
CA ALA A 23 3.14 5.28 -5.53
C ALA A 23 4.47 4.81 -6.12
N THR A 24 4.81 3.55 -5.91
CA THR A 24 6.04 2.94 -6.46
C THR A 24 5.69 2.11 -7.70
N ALA A 25 6.52 2.20 -8.74
CA ALA A 25 6.39 1.33 -9.91
C ALA A 25 7.03 -0.04 -9.60
N ARG A 26 6.29 -1.12 -9.86
CA ARG A 26 6.76 -2.47 -9.57
C ARG A 26 7.82 -2.93 -10.58
N GLY A 27 9.00 -3.30 -10.07
CA GLY A 27 10.15 -3.65 -10.91
C GLY A 27 10.16 -5.08 -11.48
N TYR A 28 9.41 -6.01 -10.89
CA TYR A 28 9.45 -7.45 -11.23
C TYR A 28 8.17 -8.20 -10.83
N GLY A 29 8.08 -9.47 -11.22
CA GLY A 29 6.93 -10.35 -10.96
C GLY A 29 5.80 -10.18 -11.98
N GLU A 30 4.69 -10.85 -11.75
CA GLU A 30 3.54 -10.86 -12.67
C GLU A 30 2.89 -9.47 -12.84
N LEU A 31 3.01 -8.60 -11.84
CA LEU A 31 2.47 -7.24 -11.85
C LEU A 31 3.53 -6.17 -12.18
N LYS A 32 4.64 -6.55 -12.80
CA LYS A 32 5.70 -5.61 -13.22
C LYS A 32 5.11 -4.49 -14.07
N GLY A 33 5.54 -3.25 -13.82
CA GLY A 33 5.07 -2.04 -14.51
C GLY A 33 3.77 -1.47 -13.93
N GLY A 34 3.10 -2.17 -13.01
CA GLY A 34 2.00 -1.63 -12.23
C GLY A 34 2.49 -0.65 -11.16
N TRP A 35 1.54 0.08 -10.58
CA TRP A 35 1.78 0.99 -9.44
C TRP A 35 1.31 0.33 -8.14
N GLU A 36 2.09 0.51 -7.07
CA GLU A 36 1.82 -0.05 -5.75
C GLU A 36 1.93 1.01 -4.66
N PHE A 37 1.11 0.84 -3.62
CA PHE A 37 1.22 1.62 -2.39
C PHE A 37 2.01 0.83 -1.34
N PRO A 38 2.71 1.52 -0.43
CA PRO A 38 3.32 0.86 0.72
C PRO A 38 2.23 0.17 1.55
N GLY A 39 2.56 -0.99 2.11
CA GLY A 39 1.62 -1.82 2.85
C GLY A 39 2.29 -3.06 3.43
N GLY A 40 1.52 -3.85 4.16
CA GLY A 40 2.06 -5.00 4.86
C GLY A 40 0.98 -5.93 5.40
N LYS A 41 1.40 -7.11 5.87
CA LYS A 41 0.55 -7.99 6.66
C LYS A 41 0.39 -7.40 8.04
N ILE A 42 -0.81 -7.52 8.61
CA ILE A 42 -1.06 -7.19 10.00
C ILE A 42 -0.50 -8.33 10.85
N GLU A 43 0.36 -8.00 11.80
CA GLU A 43 0.94 -8.93 12.75
C GLU A 43 0.02 -9.17 13.96
N ALA A 44 0.32 -10.21 14.74
CA ALA A 44 -0.51 -10.58 15.90
C ALA A 44 -0.51 -9.47 16.96
N GLY A 45 -1.69 -8.94 17.27
CA GLY A 45 -1.88 -7.86 18.25
C GLY A 45 -1.94 -6.46 17.64
N GLU A 46 -1.71 -6.31 16.33
CA GLU A 46 -1.88 -5.04 15.64
C GLU A 46 -3.36 -4.78 15.27
N THR A 47 -3.75 -3.51 15.33
CA THR A 47 -5.07 -3.06 14.86
C THR A 47 -5.00 -2.60 13.41
N PRO A 48 -6.02 -2.88 12.58
CA PRO A 48 -6.12 -2.35 11.22
C PRO A 48 -6.15 -0.82 11.14
#